data_AF-A0A397Y616-F1
#
_entry.id   AF-A0A397Y616-F1
#
_cell.length_a   1.000
_cell.length_b   1.000
_cell.length_c   1.000
_cell.angle_alpha   90.00
_cell.angle_beta   90.00
_cell.angle_gamma   90.00
#
_symmetry.space_group_name_H-M   'P 1'
#
loop_
_entity.id
_entity.type
_entity.pdbx_description
1 polymer ?
#
loop_
_entity_poly.entity_id
_entity_poly.type
_entity_poly.pdbx_seq_one_letter_code
_entity_poly.pdbx_strand_id
1 'polypeptide(L)'
;MVQALNHAKHGVDILSGTRVRTHFARPNWKEVFGSIARKHPNSTVGVFYCGIPTVAKELKKQAQEMSQKTTTRFEFHKENF
;
A
#
# COMPACT_ATOMS: atom_id res chain seq x y z
N MET A 1 17.30 3.07 13.82
CA MET A 1 16.70 1.74 14.11
C MET A 1 17.53 0.67 13.41
N VAL A 2 17.88 -0.42 14.10
CA VAL A 2 18.85 -1.43 13.62
C VAL A 2 18.47 -2.03 12.26
N GLN A 3 17.19 -2.28 12.02
CA GLN A 3 16.69 -2.82 10.75
C GLN A 3 17.01 -1.91 9.54
N ALA A 4 16.90 -0.58 9.69
CA ALA A 4 17.21 0.36 8.63
C ALA A 4 18.72 0.40 8.32
N LEU A 5 19.56 0.28 9.35
CA LEU A 5 21.02 0.20 9.20
C LEU A 5 21.43 -1.11 8.52
N ASN A 6 20.84 -2.23 8.92
CA ASN A 6 21.10 -3.53 8.29
C ASN A 6 20.68 -3.54 6.82
N HIS A 7 19.50 -3.00 6.50
CA HIS A 7 19.02 -2.91 5.13
C HIS A 7 19.89 -1.97 4.28
N ALA A 8 20.39 -0.87 4.83
CA ALA A 8 21.31 0.02 4.13
C ALA A 8 22.67 -0.64 3.83
N LYS A 9 23.16 -1.49 4.74
CA LYS A 9 24.47 -2.16 4.61
C LYS A 9 24.43 -3.42 3.75
N HIS A 10 23.39 -4.23 3.91
CA HIS A 10 23.31 -5.58 3.31
C HIS A 10 22.20 -5.72 2.27
N GLY A 11 21.36 -4.69 2.09
CA GLY A 11 20.23 -4.73 1.15
C GLY A 11 19.08 -5.64 1.58
N VAL A 12 19.14 -6.22 2.79
CA VAL A 12 18.17 -7.20 3.29
C VAL A 12 17.59 -6.79 4.64
N ASP A 13 16.32 -7.08 4.80
CA ASP A 13 15.56 -6.95 6.03
C ASP A 13 15.98 -8.04 7.01
N ILE A 14 16.40 -7.64 8.22
CA ILE A 14 16.99 -8.56 9.20
C ILE A 14 15.99 -9.61 9.73
N LEU A 15 14.69 -9.33 9.63
CA LEU A 15 13.63 -10.19 10.19
C LEU A 15 13.18 -11.23 9.18
N SER A 16 12.91 -10.78 7.95
CA SER A 16 12.40 -11.64 6.88
C SER A 16 13.49 -12.27 6.02
N GLY A 17 14.72 -11.73 6.06
CA GLY A 17 15.80 -12.11 5.14
C GLY A 17 15.56 -11.67 3.68
N THR A 18 14.53 -10.88 3.42
CA THR A 18 14.17 -10.45 2.06
C THR A 18 14.69 -9.05 1.74
N ARG A 19 14.67 -8.65 0.46
CA ARG A 19 14.97 -7.27 0.05
C ARG A 19 13.87 -6.27 0.43
N VAL A 20 12.67 -6.76 0.75
CA VAL A 20 11.51 -5.95 1.13
C VAL A 20 11.60 -5.64 2.62
N ARG A 21 11.35 -4.38 3.00
CA ARG A 21 11.37 -3.97 4.40
C ARG A 21 10.10 -4.40 5.12
N THR A 22 10.27 -4.99 6.29
CA THR A 22 9.16 -5.30 7.20
C THR A 22 8.75 -4.02 7.93
N HIS A 23 7.47 -3.63 7.81
CA HIS A 23 6.92 -2.53 8.60
C HIS A 23 6.08 -3.11 9.75
N PHE A 24 6.31 -2.60 10.95
CA PHE A 24 5.51 -2.92 12.12
C PHE A 24 4.29 -2.00 12.20
N ALA A 25 3.21 -2.51 12.79
CA ALA A 25 1.89 -1.88 12.88
C ALA A 25 1.08 -1.89 11.57
N ARG A 26 -0.14 -1.32 11.66
CA ARG A 26 -1.06 -1.22 10.52
C ARG A 26 -0.53 -0.16 9.54
N PRO A 27 -0.67 -0.39 8.23
CA PRO A 27 -0.26 0.59 7.22
C PRO A 27 -1.13 1.85 7.27
N ASN A 28 -0.53 2.99 6.95
CA ASN A 28 -1.26 4.23 6.69
C ASN A 28 -1.74 4.25 5.23
N TRP A 29 -2.97 3.78 4.99
CA TRP A 29 -3.52 3.68 3.63
C TRP A 29 -3.54 5.01 2.88
N LYS A 30 -3.76 6.15 3.57
CA LYS A 30 -3.72 7.48 2.92
C LYS A 30 -2.37 7.76 2.27
N GLU A 31 -1.28 7.49 2.99
CA GLU A 31 0.07 7.68 2.47
C GLU A 31 0.39 6.70 1.35
N VAL A 32 -0.06 5.44 1.47
CA VAL A 32 0.15 4.42 0.44
C VAL A 32 -0.53 4.84 -0.87
N PHE A 33 -1.82 5.14 -0.84
CA PHE A 33 -2.55 5.59 -2.04
C PHE A 33 -2.00 6.91 -2.57
N GLY A 34 -1.67 7.86 -1.70
CA GLY A 34 -1.07 9.14 -2.11
C GLY A 34 0.28 8.97 -2.80
N SER A 35 1.11 8.05 -2.33
CA SER A 35 2.37 7.71 -2.97
C SER A 35 2.17 7.08 -4.35
N ILE A 36 1.20 6.18 -4.48
CA ILE A 36 0.86 5.55 -5.77
C ILE A 36 0.34 6.60 -6.76
N ALA A 37 -0.58 7.48 -6.33
CA ALA A 37 -1.13 8.52 -7.19
C ALA A 37 -0.05 9.47 -7.73
N ARG A 38 0.91 9.88 -6.87
CA ARG A 38 2.04 10.71 -7.30
C ARG A 38 2.95 10.02 -8.32
N LYS A 39 3.13 8.70 -8.20
CA LYS A 39 3.97 7.92 -9.12
C LYS A 39 3.27 7.62 -10.45
N HIS A 40 1.95 7.56 -10.46
CA HIS A 40 1.14 7.18 -11.62
C HIS A 40 0.04 8.22 -11.90
N PRO A 41 0.39 9.45 -12.28
CA PRO A 41 -0.60 10.48 -12.63
C PRO A 41 -1.43 10.05 -13.87
N ASN A 42 -2.69 10.50 -13.94
CA ASN A 42 -3.60 10.27 -15.08
C ASN A 42 -3.80 8.78 -15.45
N SER A 43 -3.55 7.88 -14.52
CA SER A 43 -3.63 6.42 -14.73
C SER A 43 -4.78 5.81 -13.96
N THR A 44 -5.24 4.63 -14.39
CA THR A 44 -6.19 3.81 -13.63
C THR A 44 -5.43 2.69 -12.92
N VAL A 45 -5.63 2.55 -11.62
CA VAL A 45 -4.97 1.57 -10.75
C VAL A 45 -6.03 0.65 -10.13
N GLY A 46 -5.91 -0.66 -10.40
CA GLY A 46 -6.72 -1.69 -9.74
C GLY A 46 -6.18 -2.01 -8.34
N VAL A 47 -7.07 -2.05 -7.36
CA VAL A 47 -6.79 -2.41 -5.97
C VAL A 47 -7.56 -3.67 -5.61
N PHE A 48 -6.84 -4.79 -5.47
CA PHE A 48 -7.41 -6.09 -5.14
C PHE A 48 -7.16 -6.42 -3.67
N TYR A 49 -8.17 -6.93 -2.98
CA TYR A 49 -8.04 -7.35 -1.58
C TYR A 49 -8.83 -8.63 -1.29
N CYS A 50 -8.13 -9.60 -0.67
CA CYS A 50 -8.69 -10.83 -0.10
C CYS A 50 -8.33 -10.90 1.39
N GLY A 51 -9.34 -10.92 2.26
CA GLY A 51 -9.13 -10.97 3.71
C GLY A 51 -10.28 -10.40 4.53
N ILE A 52 -9.99 -10.00 5.78
CA ILE A 52 -10.99 -9.55 6.75
C ILE A 52 -11.84 -8.38 6.21
N PRO A 53 -13.18 -8.43 6.29
CA PRO A 53 -14.07 -7.44 5.68
C PRO A 53 -13.85 -5.99 6.16
N THR A 54 -13.42 -5.80 7.40
CA THR A 54 -13.18 -4.46 7.98
C THR A 54 -12.14 -3.67 7.17
N VAL A 55 -11.05 -4.33 6.77
CA VAL A 55 -9.99 -3.71 5.95
C VAL A 55 -10.48 -3.48 4.52
N ALA A 56 -11.30 -4.39 3.97
CA ALA A 56 -11.91 -4.18 2.65
C ALA A 56 -12.75 -2.89 2.61
N LYS A 57 -13.53 -2.62 3.67
CA LYS A 57 -14.33 -1.39 3.79
C LYS A 57 -13.44 -0.14 3.87
N GLU A 58 -12.36 -0.21 4.63
CA GLU A 58 -11.39 0.88 4.75
C GLU A 58 -10.70 1.18 3.40
N LEU A 59 -10.17 0.15 2.74
CA LEU A 59 -9.52 0.27 1.43
C LEU A 59 -10.46 0.82 0.36
N LYS A 60 -11.72 0.34 0.32
CA LYS A 60 -12.73 0.86 -0.61
C LYS A 60 -12.97 2.35 -0.41
N LYS A 61 -13.11 2.79 0.85
CA LYS A 61 -13.28 4.22 1.19
C LYS A 61 -12.07 5.04 0.74
N GLN A 62 -10.86 4.55 1.02
CA GLN A 62 -9.62 5.25 0.63
C GLN A 62 -9.45 5.34 -0.89
N ALA A 63 -9.77 4.27 -1.63
CA ALA A 63 -9.75 4.28 -3.09
C ALA A 63 -10.69 5.34 -3.67
N GLN A 64 -11.92 5.44 -3.15
CA GLN A 64 -12.89 6.45 -3.58
C GLN A 64 -12.42 7.88 -3.27
N GLU A 65 -11.96 8.13 -2.05
CA GLU A 65 -11.46 9.44 -1.63
C GLU A 65 -10.27 9.91 -2.49
N MET A 66 -9.33 9.00 -2.77
CA MET A 66 -8.12 9.32 -3.51
C MET A 66 -8.37 9.50 -5.01
N SER A 67 -9.33 8.77 -5.57
CA SER A 67 -9.76 8.96 -6.97
C SER A 67 -10.39 10.32 -7.22
N GLN A 68 -11.03 10.92 -6.22
CA GLN A 68 -11.64 12.25 -6.33
C GLN A 68 -10.61 13.36 -6.13
N LYS A 69 -9.60 13.14 -5.29
CA LYS A 69 -8.60 14.15 -4.91
C LYS A 69 -7.40 14.21 -5.83
N THR A 70 -7.18 13.17 -6.65
CA THR A 70 -5.99 13.06 -7.51
C THR A 70 -6.40 12.76 -8.94
N THR A 71 -5.47 12.86 -9.88
CA THR A 71 -5.72 12.51 -11.29
C THR A 71 -5.67 11.01 -11.55
N THR A 72 -5.32 10.21 -10.54
CA THR A 72 -5.22 8.75 -10.62
C THR A 72 -6.54 8.13 -10.18
N ARG A 73 -7.17 7.33 -11.04
CA ARG A 73 -8.40 6.59 -10.70
C ARG A 73 -8.04 5.28 -10.00
N PHE A 74 -8.64 5.01 -8.85
CA PHE A 74 -8.49 3.75 -8.12
C PHE A 74 -9.77 2.93 -8.18
N GLU A 75 -9.67 1.71 -8.71
CA GLU A 75 -10.78 0.75 -8.81
C GLU A 75 -10.60 -0.35 -7.79
N PHE A 76 -11.52 -0.47 -6.84
CA PHE A 76 -11.40 -1.43 -5.75
C PHE A 76 -12.21 -2.71 -6.03
N HIS A 77 -11.55 -3.85 -5.91
CA HIS A 77 -12.11 -5.18 -6.12
C HIS A 77 -11.93 -6.02 -4.84
N LYS A 78 -13.05 -6.47 -4.27
CA LYS A 78 -13.04 -7.45 -3.18
C LYS A 78 -13.09 -8.83 -3.81
N GLU A 79 -12.02 -9.59 -3.65
CA GLU A 79 -11.89 -10.94 -4.19
C GLU A 79 -12.01 -11.98 -3.07
N ASN A 80 -12.54 -13.15 -3.40
CA ASN A 80 -12.54 -14.33 -2.52
C ASN A 80 -11.72 -15.42 -3.21
N PHE A 81 -10.39 -15.31 -3.12
CA PHE A 81 -9.44 -16.31 -3.60
C PHE A 81 -9.30 -17.48 -2.64
#